data_AF-A0A6N7ZPH7-F1
#
_entry.id   AF-A0A6N7ZPH7-F1
#
_cell.length_a   1.000
_cell.length_b   1.000
_cell.length_c   1.000
_cell.angle_alpha   90.00
_cell.angle_beta   90.00
_cell.angle_gamma   90.00
#
_symmetry.space_group_name_H-M   'P 1'
#
loop_
_entity.id
_entity.type
_entity.pdbx_description
1 polymer ?
#
loop_
_entity_poly.entity_id
_entity_poly.type
_entity_poly.pdbx_seq_one_letter_code
_entity_poly.pdbx_strand_id
1 'polypeptide(L)'
;AAASAAGIAMVRTGLQTVDAQAKLAQSLGTTVASIQTLERAGELAGVSMSGIEQATKDLTRRLSQAATGTGPAADALERLGLSAADLISLPLDQRVEAINAAIEEFVPAAERAAVAGKLFGEEGSIAMSRIDTATLRQATEDVRAFGVVVSEQDADQIERTNDAISRLGLIWRGLSNQLAVAAAPALEATADAMAALASRTGPLGTAIRRLFDNIGRLTAYTGTFATFFAGRWVAGMAAAALSVRG
;
A
#
# COMPACT_ATOMS: atom_id res chain seq x y z
N ALA A 1 -7.72 -24.01 12.76
CA ALA A 1 -8.54 -22.78 12.66
C ALA A 1 -7.69 -21.51 12.70
N ALA A 2 -6.83 -21.29 13.72
CA ALA A 2 -5.97 -20.10 13.77
C ALA A 2 -4.90 -20.06 12.67
N ALA A 3 -4.24 -21.20 12.37
CA ALA A 3 -3.26 -21.29 11.29
C ALA A 3 -3.86 -21.03 9.88
N SER A 4 -5.10 -21.47 9.65
CA SER A 4 -5.85 -21.21 8.42
C SER A 4 -6.29 -19.74 8.30
N ALA A 5 -6.62 -19.07 9.42
CA ALA A 5 -6.93 -17.63 9.44
C ALA A 5 -5.70 -16.78 9.15
N ALA A 6 -4.56 -17.12 9.76
CA ALA A 6 -3.29 -16.42 9.53
C ALA A 6 -2.83 -16.57 8.07
N GLY A 7 -2.91 -17.77 7.50
CA GLY A 7 -2.53 -18.02 6.10
C GLY A 7 -3.30 -17.15 5.10
N ILE A 8 -4.60 -16.97 5.33
CA ILE A 8 -5.45 -16.17 4.44
C ILE A 8 -5.23 -14.69 4.62
N ALA A 9 -5.04 -14.25 5.86
CA ALA A 9 -4.66 -12.87 6.12
C ALA A 9 -3.34 -12.56 5.39
N MET A 10 -2.34 -13.44 5.46
CA MET A 10 -1.08 -13.27 4.74
C MET A 10 -1.25 -13.21 3.23
N VAL A 11 -2.01 -14.13 2.62
CA VAL A 11 -2.29 -14.10 1.17
C VAL A 11 -3.00 -12.81 0.79
N ARG A 12 -4.04 -12.42 1.53
CA ARG A 12 -4.77 -11.18 1.27
C ARG A 12 -3.87 -9.95 1.38
N THR A 13 -3.02 -9.90 2.40
CA THR A 13 -2.06 -8.80 2.56
C THR A 13 -1.06 -8.78 1.41
N GLY A 14 -0.48 -9.92 1.03
CA GLY A 14 0.45 -10.00 -0.10
C GLY A 14 -0.20 -9.57 -1.41
N LEU A 15 -1.44 -10.00 -1.67
CA LEU A 15 -2.23 -9.55 -2.82
C LEU A 15 -2.38 -8.02 -2.80
N GLN A 16 -2.79 -7.43 -1.67
CA GLN A 16 -2.98 -5.98 -1.56
C GLN A 16 -1.68 -5.19 -1.73
N THR A 17 -0.57 -5.68 -1.18
CA THR A 17 0.74 -5.05 -1.31
C THR A 17 1.19 -5.03 -2.77
N VAL A 18 1.13 -6.16 -3.46
CA VAL A 18 1.56 -6.25 -4.86
C VAL A 18 0.65 -5.44 -5.78
N ASP A 19 -0.67 -5.40 -5.54
CA ASP A 19 -1.60 -4.54 -6.29
C ASP A 19 -1.26 -3.05 -6.13
N ALA A 20 -0.93 -2.60 -4.91
CA ALA A 20 -0.48 -1.24 -4.67
C ALA A 20 0.84 -0.93 -5.39
N GLN A 21 1.79 -1.87 -5.37
CA GLN A 21 3.07 -1.75 -6.09
C GLN A 21 2.86 -1.70 -7.61
N ALA A 22 1.96 -2.52 -8.17
CA ALA A 22 1.64 -2.55 -9.59
C ALA A 22 1.03 -1.22 -10.06
N LYS A 23 0.06 -0.69 -9.31
CA LYS A 23 -0.55 0.62 -9.60
C LYS A 23 0.47 1.75 -9.51
N LEU A 24 1.36 1.70 -8.52
CA LEU A 24 2.44 2.67 -8.38
C LEU A 24 3.41 2.58 -9.57
N ALA A 25 3.83 1.37 -9.94
CA ALA A 25 4.71 1.11 -11.08
C ALA A 25 4.13 1.70 -12.37
N GLN A 26 2.84 1.44 -12.63
CA GLN A 26 2.12 1.99 -13.76
C GLN A 26 2.10 3.53 -13.73
N SER A 27 1.79 4.13 -12.57
CA SER A 27 1.72 5.59 -12.44
C SER A 27 3.06 6.30 -12.64
N LEU A 28 4.16 5.62 -12.35
CA LEU A 28 5.53 6.13 -12.48
C LEU A 28 6.21 5.67 -13.78
N GLY A 29 5.52 4.87 -14.61
CA GLY A 29 6.06 4.35 -15.86
C GLY A 29 7.27 3.43 -15.66
N THR A 30 7.18 2.51 -14.69
CA THR A 30 8.25 1.55 -14.35
C THR A 30 7.67 0.14 -14.13
N THR A 31 8.49 -0.80 -13.69
CA THR A 31 8.12 -2.19 -13.39
C THR A 31 7.83 -2.40 -11.91
N VAL A 32 7.06 -3.43 -11.59
CA VAL A 32 6.77 -3.83 -10.20
C VAL A 32 8.05 -4.19 -9.46
N ALA A 33 8.96 -4.93 -10.12
CA ALA A 33 10.27 -5.27 -9.58
C ALA A 33 11.08 -4.02 -9.20
N SER A 34 11.02 -2.98 -10.04
CA SER A 34 11.69 -1.70 -9.79
C SER A 34 11.13 -0.98 -8.55
N ILE A 35 9.80 -0.99 -8.38
CA ILE A 35 9.15 -0.46 -7.18
C ILE A 35 9.56 -1.24 -5.93
N GLN A 36 9.61 -2.58 -6.01
CA GLN A 36 10.02 -3.43 -4.89
C GLN A 36 11.47 -3.18 -4.48
N THR A 37 12.38 -2.99 -5.45
CA THR A 37 13.77 -2.58 -5.19
C THR A 37 13.83 -1.23 -4.49
N LEU A 38 13.08 -0.23 -4.97
CA LEU A 38 13.10 1.12 -4.40
C LEU A 38 12.46 1.20 -3.02
N GLU A 39 11.39 0.44 -2.78
CA GLU A 39 10.78 0.30 -1.46
C GLU A 39 11.80 -0.26 -0.47
N ARG A 40 12.49 -1.34 -0.84
CA ARG A 40 13.56 -1.92 -0.03
C ARG A 40 14.72 -0.96 0.20
N ALA A 41 15.15 -0.23 -0.82
CA ALA A 41 16.20 0.77 -0.71
C ALA A 41 15.78 1.92 0.24
N GLY A 42 14.53 2.37 0.14
CA GLY A 42 13.95 3.37 1.03
C GLY A 42 13.91 2.92 2.49
N GLU A 43 13.54 1.66 2.75
CA GLU A 43 13.59 1.08 4.11
C GLU A 43 14.99 1.11 4.70
N LEU A 44 16.00 0.70 3.91
CA LEU A 44 17.40 0.70 4.34
C LEU A 44 17.94 2.12 4.57
N ALA A 45 17.51 3.09 3.76
CA ALA A 45 17.94 4.48 3.78
C ALA A 45 17.13 5.39 4.73
N GLY A 46 16.03 4.89 5.31
CA GLY A 46 15.11 5.70 6.11
C GLY A 46 14.39 6.78 5.28
N VAL A 47 13.97 6.42 4.07
CA VAL A 47 13.21 7.26 3.13
C VAL A 47 11.82 6.66 2.92
N SER A 48 10.78 7.47 3.09
CA SER A 48 9.41 7.01 2.87
C SER A 48 9.10 6.83 1.38
N MET A 49 8.18 5.91 1.07
CA MET A 49 7.69 5.74 -0.31
C MET A 49 7.09 7.01 -0.90
N SER A 50 6.46 7.86 -0.09
CA SER A 50 5.98 9.17 -0.54
C SER A 50 7.11 10.10 -1.02
N GLY A 51 8.29 10.04 -0.36
CA GLY A 51 9.46 10.78 -0.77
C GLY A 51 10.05 10.27 -2.09
N ILE A 52 10.06 8.95 -2.27
CA ILE A 52 10.48 8.31 -3.53
C ILE A 52 9.53 8.69 -4.68
N GLU A 53 8.22 8.65 -4.44
CA GLU A 53 7.20 9.02 -5.42
C GLU A 53 7.35 10.49 -5.85
N GLN A 54 7.53 11.41 -4.88
CA GLN A 54 7.72 12.83 -5.18
C GLN A 54 9.01 13.08 -5.97
N ALA A 55 10.13 12.51 -5.53
CA ALA A 55 11.41 12.62 -6.24
C ALA A 55 11.32 12.10 -7.68
N THR A 56 10.56 11.01 -7.87
CA THR A 56 10.35 10.40 -9.18
C THR A 56 9.48 11.26 -10.10
N LYS A 57 8.43 11.87 -9.57
CA LYS A 57 7.58 12.81 -10.33
C LYS A 57 8.41 14.01 -10.80
N ASP A 58 9.22 14.58 -9.92
CA ASP A 58 10.11 15.68 -10.25
C ASP A 58 11.16 15.28 -11.29
N LEU A 59 11.80 14.12 -11.09
CA LEU A 59 12.74 13.56 -12.06
C LEU A 59 12.10 13.40 -13.44
N THR A 60 10.95 12.72 -13.51
CA THR A 60 10.26 12.45 -14.78
C THR A 60 9.91 13.75 -15.49
N ARG A 61 9.37 14.74 -14.78
CA ARG A 61 9.07 16.06 -15.33
C ARG A 61 10.33 16.76 -15.88
N ARG A 62 11.43 16.71 -15.14
CA ARG A 62 12.69 17.39 -15.50
C ARG A 62 13.43 16.69 -16.63
N LEU A 63 13.41 15.36 -16.68
CA LEU A 63 13.91 14.59 -17.81
C LEU A 63 13.11 14.89 -19.07
N SER A 64 11.78 14.99 -18.99
CA SER A 64 10.94 15.36 -20.13
C SER A 64 11.26 16.77 -20.66
N GLN A 65 11.52 17.74 -19.78
CA GLN A 65 11.99 19.07 -20.18
C GLN A 65 13.36 18.99 -20.85
N ALA A 66 14.31 18.27 -20.25
CA ALA A 66 15.66 18.12 -20.78
C ALA A 66 15.69 17.39 -22.13
N ALA A 67 14.80 16.43 -22.37
CA ALA A 67 14.64 15.74 -23.65
C ALA A 67 14.24 16.70 -24.80
N THR A 68 13.64 17.84 -24.48
CA THR A 68 13.34 18.93 -25.42
C THR A 68 14.39 20.03 -25.44
N GLY A 69 15.52 19.82 -24.76
CA GLY A 69 16.62 20.80 -24.66
C GLY A 69 16.34 21.96 -23.71
N THR A 70 15.43 21.80 -22.74
CA THR A 70 15.04 22.87 -21.81
C THR A 70 15.11 22.45 -20.35
N GLY A 71 15.06 23.42 -19.44
CA GLY A 71 14.91 23.19 -18.01
C GLY A 71 16.23 22.92 -17.26
N PRO A 72 16.16 22.88 -15.92
CA PRO A 72 17.34 22.88 -15.04
C PRO A 72 18.16 21.58 -15.10
N ALA A 73 17.57 20.49 -15.60
CA ALA A 73 18.22 19.19 -15.72
C ALA A 73 19.09 19.05 -16.97
N ALA A 74 18.91 19.89 -17.99
CA ALA A 74 19.65 19.78 -19.25
C ALA A 74 21.17 19.90 -19.03
N ASP A 75 21.63 20.99 -18.42
CA ASP A 75 23.05 21.20 -18.11
C ASP A 75 23.61 20.13 -17.15
N ALA A 76 22.78 19.64 -16.23
CA ALA A 76 23.18 18.60 -15.28
C ALA A 76 23.43 17.28 -16.01
N LEU A 77 22.53 16.88 -16.90
CA LEU A 77 22.66 15.65 -17.68
C LEU A 77 23.84 15.71 -18.65
N GLU A 78 24.07 16.86 -19.30
CA GLU A 78 25.25 17.07 -20.17
C GLU A 78 26.56 16.85 -19.39
N ARG A 79 26.67 17.46 -18.21
CA ARG A 79 27.82 17.28 -17.32
C ARG A 79 28.01 15.83 -16.85
N LEU A 80 26.91 15.10 -16.68
CA LEU A 80 26.91 13.69 -16.27
C LEU A 80 27.09 12.72 -17.45
N GLY A 81 27.11 13.20 -18.69
CA GLY A 81 27.17 12.35 -19.88
C GLY A 81 25.94 11.48 -20.09
N LEU A 82 24.77 11.89 -19.58
CA LEU A 82 23.53 11.11 -19.63
C LEU A 82 22.52 11.70 -20.62
N SER A 83 21.81 10.83 -21.34
CA SER A 83 20.70 11.20 -22.21
C SER A 83 19.38 11.14 -21.43
N ALA A 84 18.60 12.24 -21.48
CA ALA A 84 17.28 12.26 -20.85
C ALA A 84 16.33 11.21 -21.46
N ALA A 85 16.38 11.02 -22.78
CA ALA A 85 15.56 10.05 -23.49
C ALA A 85 15.92 8.60 -23.07
N ASP A 86 17.21 8.32 -22.93
CA ASP A 86 17.69 6.99 -22.54
C ASP A 86 17.26 6.70 -21.10
N LEU A 87 17.44 7.67 -20.18
CA LEU A 87 17.02 7.55 -18.80
C LEU A 87 15.51 7.30 -18.66
N ILE A 88 14.67 8.00 -19.43
CA ILE A 88 13.20 7.80 -19.42
C ILE A 88 12.82 6.37 -19.83
N SER A 89 13.58 5.75 -20.74
CA SER A 89 13.32 4.38 -21.19
C SER A 89 13.69 3.31 -20.15
N LEU A 90 14.51 3.66 -19.16
CA LEU A 90 14.92 2.74 -18.11
C LEU A 90 13.83 2.59 -17.04
N PRO A 91 13.71 1.39 -16.42
CA PRO A 91 13.07 1.22 -15.14
C PRO A 91 13.64 2.19 -14.10
N LEU A 92 12.79 2.59 -13.15
CA LEU A 92 13.09 3.68 -12.22
C LEU A 92 14.31 3.40 -11.33
N ASP A 93 14.44 2.21 -10.78
CA ASP A 93 15.62 1.74 -10.02
C ASP A 93 16.91 1.89 -10.83
N GLN A 94 16.93 1.40 -12.06
CA GLN A 94 18.08 1.52 -12.97
C GLN A 94 18.38 2.97 -13.35
N ARG A 95 17.33 3.77 -13.55
CA ARG A 95 17.43 5.20 -13.84
C ARG A 95 18.08 5.94 -12.68
N VAL A 96 17.65 5.67 -11.44
CA VAL A 96 18.22 6.27 -10.23
C VAL A 96 19.67 5.81 -10.04
N GLU A 97 19.95 4.51 -10.24
CA GLU A 97 21.30 3.96 -10.17
C GLU A 97 22.25 4.64 -11.17
N ALA A 98 21.85 4.75 -12.44
CA ALA A 98 22.64 5.39 -13.48
C ALA A 98 22.94 6.88 -13.16
N ILE A 99 21.94 7.60 -12.65
CA ILE A 99 22.11 9.00 -12.25
C ILE A 99 23.06 9.11 -11.05
N ASN A 100 22.86 8.32 -10.01
CA ASN A 100 23.66 8.39 -8.79
C ASN A 100 25.12 7.98 -9.05
N ALA A 101 25.34 6.93 -9.85
CA ALA A 101 26.66 6.50 -10.28
C ALA A 101 27.38 7.61 -11.06
N ALA A 102 26.70 8.26 -12.03
CA ALA A 102 27.28 9.36 -12.77
C ALA A 102 27.60 10.58 -11.89
N ILE A 103 26.74 10.88 -10.90
CA ILE A 103 27.01 11.95 -9.92
C ILE A 103 28.25 11.61 -9.08
N GLU A 104 28.39 10.36 -8.66
CA GLU A 104 29.55 9.92 -7.89
C GLU A 104 30.86 10.01 -8.71
N GLU A 105 30.80 9.63 -9.98
CA GLU A 105 31.95 9.58 -10.88
C GLU A 105 32.38 10.96 -11.39
N PHE A 106 31.44 11.79 -11.87
CA PHE A 106 31.75 13.01 -12.61
C PHE A 106 31.60 14.31 -11.79
N VAL A 107 31.00 14.25 -10.59
CA VAL A 107 30.70 15.45 -9.79
C VAL A 107 31.50 15.44 -8.47
N PRO A 108 32.30 16.51 -8.19
CA PRO A 108 32.96 16.67 -6.91
C PRO A 108 31.98 16.63 -5.75
N ALA A 109 32.38 16.01 -4.62
CA ALA A 109 31.50 15.79 -3.47
C ALA A 109 30.76 17.06 -2.98
N ALA A 110 31.42 18.22 -3.02
CA ALA A 110 30.85 19.51 -2.62
C ALA A 110 29.68 19.99 -3.52
N GLU A 111 29.56 19.48 -4.74
CA GLU A 111 28.56 19.91 -5.72
C GLU A 111 27.45 18.86 -5.96
N ARG A 112 27.62 17.64 -5.46
CA ARG A 112 26.69 16.52 -5.72
C ARG A 112 25.25 16.84 -5.34
N ALA A 113 25.05 17.47 -4.18
CA ALA A 113 23.71 17.86 -3.72
C ALA A 113 23.04 18.86 -4.68
N ALA A 114 23.80 19.82 -5.23
CA ALA A 114 23.28 20.79 -6.18
C ALA A 114 22.92 20.14 -7.52
N VAL A 115 23.73 19.21 -8.02
CA VAL A 115 23.44 18.44 -9.25
C VAL A 115 22.23 17.53 -9.04
N ALA A 116 22.16 16.82 -7.91
CA ALA A 116 20.99 16.00 -7.55
C ALA A 116 19.73 16.87 -7.42
N GLY A 117 19.83 18.06 -6.81
CA GLY A 117 18.75 19.05 -6.71
C GLY A 117 18.21 19.50 -8.07
N LYS A 118 19.05 19.57 -9.11
CA LYS A 118 18.63 19.86 -10.49
C LYS A 118 17.87 18.70 -11.15
N LEU A 119 18.07 17.46 -10.70
CA LEU A 119 17.41 16.28 -11.26
C LEU A 119 16.17 15.86 -10.47
N PHE A 120 16.28 15.72 -9.15
CA PHE A 120 15.23 15.20 -8.28
C PHE A 120 14.41 16.27 -7.57
N GLY A 121 14.80 17.55 -7.69
CA GLY A 121 14.22 18.65 -6.92
C GLY A 121 14.77 18.75 -5.50
N GLU A 122 14.37 19.81 -4.79
CA GLU A 122 14.93 20.14 -3.47
C GLU A 122 14.66 19.00 -2.48
N GLU A 123 13.39 18.66 -2.27
CA GLU A 123 12.98 17.58 -1.37
C GLU A 123 13.41 16.20 -1.88
N GLY A 124 13.29 15.97 -3.20
CA GLY A 124 13.68 14.70 -3.81
C GLY A 124 15.18 14.43 -3.76
N SER A 125 16.02 15.47 -3.80
CA SER A 125 17.48 15.31 -3.67
C SER A 125 17.90 14.86 -2.27
N ILE A 126 17.16 15.27 -1.23
CA ILE A 126 17.39 14.80 0.14
C ILE A 126 17.02 13.32 0.24
N ALA A 127 15.90 12.91 -0.32
CA ALA A 127 15.49 11.51 -0.36
C ALA A 127 16.50 10.65 -1.14
N MET A 128 16.86 11.06 -2.35
CA MET A 128 17.74 10.30 -3.25
C MET A 128 19.20 10.31 -2.81
N SER A 129 19.67 11.34 -2.10
CA SER A 129 21.02 11.33 -1.51
C SER A 129 21.20 10.34 -0.36
N ARG A 130 20.10 9.90 0.28
CA ARG A 130 20.14 8.82 1.27
C ARG A 130 20.11 7.43 0.62
N ILE A 131 19.58 7.33 -0.59
CA ILE A 131 19.55 6.10 -1.38
C ILE A 131 20.79 6.11 -2.28
N ASP A 132 21.93 5.72 -1.72
CA ASP A 132 23.18 5.61 -2.49
C ASP A 132 23.21 4.37 -3.40
N THR A 133 24.20 4.31 -4.28
CA THR A 133 24.39 3.20 -5.23
C THR A 133 24.58 1.86 -4.50
N ALA A 134 25.26 1.86 -3.36
CA ALA A 134 25.46 0.68 -2.53
C ALA A 134 24.14 0.15 -1.92
N THR A 135 23.27 1.05 -1.46
CA THR A 135 21.97 0.75 -0.89
C THR A 135 21.02 0.21 -1.94
N LEU A 136 21.01 0.79 -3.15
CA LEU A 136 20.22 0.25 -4.27
C LEU A 136 20.68 -1.14 -4.69
N ARG A 137 21.99 -1.37 -4.75
CA ARG A 137 22.54 -2.69 -5.06
C ARG A 137 22.18 -3.70 -3.98
N GLN A 138 22.32 -3.35 -2.70
CA GLN A 138 21.89 -4.21 -1.59
C GLN A 138 20.40 -4.52 -1.65
N ALA A 139 19.56 -3.51 -1.93
CA ALA A 139 18.12 -3.70 -2.06
C ALA A 139 17.79 -4.64 -3.23
N THR A 140 18.47 -4.50 -4.37
CA THR A 140 18.33 -5.37 -5.53
C THR A 140 18.72 -6.82 -5.21
N GLU A 141 19.82 -7.01 -4.47
CA GLU A 141 20.27 -8.32 -4.01
C GLU A 141 19.25 -8.93 -3.03
N ASP A 142 18.76 -8.15 -2.07
CA ASP A 142 17.76 -8.57 -1.07
C ASP A 142 16.47 -9.04 -1.75
N VAL A 143 15.89 -8.24 -2.66
CA VAL A 143 14.61 -8.60 -3.29
C VAL A 143 14.71 -9.88 -4.12
N ARG A 144 15.86 -10.09 -4.78
CA ARG A 144 16.15 -11.32 -5.53
C ARG A 144 16.39 -12.51 -4.60
N ALA A 145 17.21 -12.35 -3.57
CA ALA A 145 17.58 -13.42 -2.65
C ALA A 145 16.37 -13.92 -1.84
N PHE A 146 15.46 -13.02 -1.48
CA PHE A 146 14.25 -13.37 -0.73
C PHE A 146 13.07 -13.78 -1.62
N GLY A 147 13.23 -13.77 -2.94
CA GLY A 147 12.20 -14.21 -3.88
C GLY A 147 10.93 -13.35 -3.83
N VAL A 148 11.06 -12.09 -3.45
CA VAL A 148 9.92 -11.15 -3.39
C VAL A 148 9.68 -10.44 -4.72
N VAL A 149 10.59 -10.58 -5.69
CA VAL A 149 10.43 -10.04 -7.04
C VAL A 149 9.20 -10.66 -7.72
N VAL A 150 8.23 -9.83 -8.04
CA VAL A 150 7.02 -10.22 -8.77
C VAL A 150 7.16 -9.83 -10.23
N SER A 151 6.83 -10.76 -11.14
CA SER A 151 6.81 -10.49 -12.58
C SER A 151 5.60 -9.63 -12.95
N GLU A 152 5.67 -8.88 -14.05
CA GLU A 152 4.52 -8.09 -14.54
C GLU A 152 3.29 -8.97 -14.78
N GLN A 153 3.48 -10.18 -15.32
CA GLN A 153 2.39 -11.13 -15.54
C GLN A 153 1.72 -11.57 -14.23
N ASP A 154 2.52 -11.84 -13.19
CA ASP A 154 2.00 -12.24 -11.88
C ASP A 154 1.32 -11.05 -11.19
N ALA A 155 1.88 -9.85 -11.31
CA ALA A 155 1.29 -8.62 -10.80
C ALA A 155 -0.09 -8.36 -11.43
N ASP A 156 -0.22 -8.48 -12.75
CA ASP A 156 -1.49 -8.37 -13.47
C ASP A 156 -2.51 -9.41 -12.99
N GLN A 157 -2.07 -10.64 -12.72
CA GLN A 157 -2.94 -11.68 -12.18
C GLN A 157 -3.39 -11.36 -10.75
N ILE A 158 -2.49 -10.82 -9.93
CA ILE A 158 -2.78 -10.40 -8.56
C ILE A 158 -3.76 -9.22 -8.53
N GLU A 159 -3.58 -8.21 -9.39
CA GLU A 159 -4.52 -7.09 -9.56
C GLU A 159 -5.92 -7.61 -9.89
N ARG A 160 -6.06 -8.43 -10.95
CA ARG A 160 -7.37 -9.03 -11.32
C ARG A 160 -8.01 -9.79 -10.17
N THR A 161 -7.19 -10.48 -9.36
CA THR A 161 -7.66 -11.24 -8.20
C THR A 161 -8.15 -10.32 -7.09
N ASN A 162 -7.40 -9.26 -6.76
CA ASN A 162 -7.82 -8.26 -5.79
C ASN A 162 -9.10 -7.54 -6.21
N ASP A 163 -9.22 -7.20 -7.49
CA ASP A 163 -10.41 -6.58 -8.05
C ASP A 163 -11.65 -7.48 -7.88
N ALA A 164 -11.51 -8.78 -8.17
CA ALA A 164 -12.57 -9.74 -7.95
C ALA A 164 -12.97 -9.84 -6.46
N ILE A 165 -12.00 -9.90 -5.55
CA ILE A 165 -12.24 -9.91 -4.09
C ILE A 165 -12.92 -8.62 -3.64
N SER A 166 -12.50 -7.47 -4.15
CA SER A 166 -13.07 -6.16 -3.85
C SER A 166 -14.54 -6.10 -4.29
N ARG A 167 -14.85 -6.56 -5.51
CA ARG A 167 -16.22 -6.65 -6.03
C ARG A 167 -17.10 -7.57 -5.16
N LEU A 168 -16.60 -8.73 -4.74
CA LEU A 168 -17.32 -9.61 -3.81
C LEU A 168 -17.61 -8.90 -2.47
N GLY A 169 -16.65 -8.14 -1.95
CA GLY A 169 -16.83 -7.33 -0.74
C GLY A 169 -17.92 -6.26 -0.89
N LEU A 170 -18.01 -5.63 -2.07
CA LEU A 170 -19.09 -4.67 -2.38
C LEU A 170 -20.47 -5.34 -2.42
N ILE A 171 -20.58 -6.51 -3.07
CA ILE A 171 -21.83 -7.29 -3.10
C ILE A 171 -22.28 -7.64 -1.69
N TRP A 172 -21.36 -8.13 -0.85
CA TRP A 172 -21.66 -8.49 0.54
C TRP A 172 -22.09 -7.27 1.38
N ARG A 173 -21.41 -6.14 1.20
CA ARG A 173 -21.80 -4.88 1.85
C ARG A 173 -23.20 -4.44 1.41
N GLY A 174 -23.52 -4.56 0.12
CA GLY A 174 -24.85 -4.30 -0.41
C GLY A 174 -25.94 -5.16 0.24
N LEU A 175 -25.72 -6.47 0.32
CA LEU A 175 -26.64 -7.40 1.00
C LEU A 175 -26.81 -7.04 2.49
N SER A 176 -25.70 -6.78 3.19
CA SER A 176 -25.72 -6.41 4.61
C SER A 176 -26.48 -5.11 4.84
N ASN A 177 -26.32 -4.12 3.96
CA ASN A 177 -27.07 -2.86 4.01
C ASN A 177 -28.57 -3.10 3.80
N GLN A 178 -28.97 -3.95 2.84
CA GLN A 178 -30.37 -4.29 2.61
C GLN A 178 -31.00 -4.98 3.83
N LEU A 179 -30.27 -5.93 4.45
CA LEU A 179 -30.71 -6.58 5.69
C LEU A 179 -30.85 -5.57 6.83
N ALA A 180 -29.88 -4.66 6.99
CA ALA A 180 -29.93 -3.62 8.01
C ALA A 180 -31.15 -2.70 7.82
N VAL A 181 -31.44 -2.29 6.58
CA VAL A 181 -32.62 -1.48 6.25
C VAL A 181 -33.91 -2.24 6.56
N ALA A 182 -34.01 -3.52 6.20
CA ALA A 182 -35.18 -4.34 6.49
C ALA A 182 -35.39 -4.58 8.00
N ALA A 183 -34.30 -4.68 8.77
CA ALA A 183 -34.32 -4.87 10.22
C ALA A 183 -34.56 -3.57 11.01
N ALA A 184 -34.25 -2.41 10.44
CA ALA A 184 -34.29 -1.12 11.13
C ALA A 184 -35.64 -0.82 11.82
N PRO A 185 -36.82 -0.97 11.18
CA PRO A 185 -38.09 -0.65 11.83
C PRO A 185 -38.41 -1.55 13.04
N ALA A 186 -38.06 -2.83 12.97
CA ALA A 186 -38.27 -3.77 14.07
C ALA A 186 -37.34 -3.46 15.25
N LEU A 187 -36.10 -3.07 14.97
CA LEU A 187 -35.14 -2.62 15.99
C LEU A 187 -35.58 -1.29 16.62
N GLU A 188 -36.06 -0.34 15.81
CA GLU A 188 -36.62 0.94 16.26
C GLU A 188 -37.82 0.73 17.19
N ALA A 189 -38.81 -0.06 16.77
CA ALA A 189 -39.98 -0.39 17.59
C ALA A 189 -39.61 -1.04 18.93
N THR A 190 -38.58 -1.90 18.93
CA THR A 190 -38.07 -2.54 20.15
C THR A 190 -37.39 -1.51 21.07
N ALA A 191 -36.59 -0.61 20.50
CA ALA A 191 -35.94 0.48 21.24
C ALA A 191 -36.98 1.42 21.87
N ASP A 192 -38.01 1.81 21.12
CA ASP A 192 -39.10 2.66 21.59
C ASP A 192 -39.90 1.99 22.71
N ALA A 193 -40.21 0.69 22.57
CA ALA A 193 -40.90 -0.08 23.61
C ALA A 193 -40.06 -0.14 24.91
N MET A 194 -38.75 -0.34 24.80
CA MET A 194 -37.85 -0.32 25.95
C MET A 194 -37.76 1.07 26.60
N ALA A 195 -37.69 2.14 25.79
CA ALA A 195 -37.70 3.52 26.28
C ALA A 195 -39.02 3.88 26.98
N ALA A 196 -40.15 3.44 26.44
CA ALA A 196 -41.48 3.60 27.04
C ALA A 196 -41.62 2.85 28.37
N LEU A 197 -41.04 1.64 28.47
CA LEU A 197 -41.04 0.88 29.72
C LEU A 197 -40.14 1.52 30.79
N ALA A 198 -38.96 1.99 30.40
CA ALA A 198 -38.02 2.68 31.28
C ALA A 198 -38.55 4.03 31.81
N SER A 199 -39.37 4.72 31.01
CA SER A 199 -39.98 6.01 31.40
C SER A 199 -41.23 5.85 32.28
N ARG A 200 -41.94 4.72 32.22
CA ARG A 200 -43.17 4.48 32.99
C ARG A 200 -42.98 3.87 34.37
N THR A 201 -41.83 3.27 34.68
CA THR A 201 -41.61 2.62 35.99
C THR A 201 -40.68 3.43 36.88
N GLY A 202 -41.14 3.79 38.09
CA GLY A 202 -40.37 4.43 39.17
C GLY A 202 -39.18 3.58 39.68
N PRO A 203 -39.11 3.13 40.95
CA PRO A 203 -37.90 2.53 41.54
C PRO A 203 -37.22 1.38 40.76
N LEU A 204 -37.94 0.72 39.85
CA LEU A 204 -37.41 -0.27 38.90
C LEU A 204 -36.50 0.33 37.81
N GLY A 205 -36.76 1.55 37.33
CA GLY A 205 -35.91 2.26 36.37
C GLY A 205 -34.53 2.63 36.94
N THR A 206 -34.43 2.76 38.26
CA THR A 206 -33.17 2.96 39.00
C THR A 206 -32.41 1.64 39.17
N ALA A 207 -33.11 0.51 39.31
CA ALA A 207 -32.50 -0.83 39.38
C ALA A 207 -31.97 -1.30 38.02
N ILE A 208 -32.69 -1.02 36.93
CA ILE A 208 -32.27 -1.30 35.55
C ILE A 208 -31.08 -0.43 35.16
N ARG A 209 -31.05 0.86 35.53
CA ARG A 209 -29.87 1.73 35.34
C ARG A 209 -28.63 1.20 36.06
N ARG A 210 -28.74 0.73 37.31
CA ARG A 210 -27.62 0.06 38.01
C ARG A 210 -27.15 -1.24 37.35
N LEU A 211 -28.06 -1.97 36.69
CA LEU A 211 -27.70 -3.16 35.91
C LEU A 211 -26.97 -2.77 34.62
N PHE A 212 -27.41 -1.71 33.92
CA PHE A 212 -26.77 -1.20 32.71
C PHE A 212 -25.42 -0.51 32.97
N ASP A 213 -25.28 0.22 34.08
CA ASP A 213 -23.99 0.77 34.52
C ASP A 213 -22.97 -0.35 34.86
N ASN A 214 -23.46 -1.56 35.17
CA ASN A 214 -22.65 -2.77 35.33
C ASN A 214 -22.54 -3.64 34.06
N ILE A 215 -23.32 -3.38 33.00
CA ILE A 215 -23.24 -4.07 31.70
C ILE A 215 -21.98 -3.69 30.92
N GLY A 216 -21.25 -2.65 31.32
CA GLY A 216 -19.86 -2.45 30.90
C GLY A 216 -18.95 -3.67 31.18
N ARG A 217 -19.39 -4.63 32.01
CA ARG A 217 -18.74 -5.92 32.26
C ARG A 217 -19.29 -7.11 31.44
N LEU A 218 -20.29 -6.91 30.58
CA LEU A 218 -20.98 -7.94 29.78
C LEU A 218 -20.73 -7.79 28.25
N THR A 219 -19.58 -7.27 27.85
CA THR A 219 -19.10 -7.23 26.44
C THR A 219 -18.77 -8.60 25.83
N ALA A 220 -19.12 -9.71 26.50
CA ALA A 220 -18.72 -11.06 26.12
C ALA A 220 -19.52 -11.71 24.98
N TYR A 221 -20.66 -11.14 24.55
CA TYR A 221 -21.56 -11.82 23.59
C TYR A 221 -21.55 -11.24 22.16
N THR A 222 -21.01 -10.04 21.94
CA THR A 222 -20.83 -9.48 20.60
C THR A 222 -19.67 -10.15 19.84
N GLY A 223 -18.74 -10.79 20.56
CA GLY A 223 -17.60 -11.50 19.96
C GLY A 223 -18.02 -12.73 19.13
N THR A 224 -19.07 -13.45 19.52
CA THR A 224 -19.40 -14.77 18.94
C THR A 224 -19.96 -14.68 17.52
N PHE A 225 -20.72 -13.63 17.21
CA PHE A 225 -21.33 -13.44 15.88
C PHE A 225 -20.29 -12.99 14.84
N ALA A 226 -19.43 -12.04 15.19
CA ALA A 226 -18.32 -11.63 14.34
C ALA A 226 -17.30 -12.77 14.12
N THR A 227 -17.03 -13.56 15.15
CA THR A 227 -16.07 -14.69 15.08
C THR A 227 -16.60 -15.85 14.23
N PHE A 228 -17.91 -16.15 14.28
CA PHE A 228 -18.52 -17.21 13.47
C PHE A 228 -18.45 -16.89 11.95
N PHE A 229 -18.75 -15.66 11.56
CA PHE A 229 -18.72 -15.24 10.16
C PHE A 229 -17.30 -14.99 9.63
N ALA A 230 -16.42 -14.38 10.43
CA ALA A 230 -15.00 -14.29 10.09
C ALA A 230 -14.38 -15.68 9.93
N GLY A 231 -14.76 -16.65 10.78
CA GLY A 231 -14.31 -18.03 10.71
C GLY A 231 -14.75 -18.76 9.44
N ARG A 232 -15.99 -18.58 8.97
CA ARG A 232 -16.47 -19.18 7.71
C ARG A 232 -15.86 -18.52 6.48
N TRP A 233 -15.64 -17.21 6.51
CA TRP A 233 -14.98 -16.50 5.42
C TRP A 233 -13.52 -16.92 5.25
N VAL A 234 -12.82 -17.08 6.38
CA VAL A 234 -11.50 -17.73 6.44
C VAL A 234 -11.57 -19.18 5.94
N ALA A 235 -12.51 -20.01 6.38
CA ALA A 235 -12.57 -21.39 5.89
C ALA A 235 -12.75 -21.47 4.35
N GLY A 236 -13.53 -20.55 3.77
CA GLY A 236 -13.74 -20.47 2.32
C GLY A 236 -12.49 -20.07 1.54
N MET A 237 -11.73 -19.08 2.02
CA MET A 237 -10.49 -18.66 1.34
C MET A 237 -9.36 -19.70 1.48
N ALA A 238 -9.28 -20.47 2.57
CA ALA A 238 -8.30 -21.56 2.72
C ALA A 238 -8.59 -22.71 1.76
N ALA A 239 -9.88 -23.05 1.57
CA ALA A 239 -10.29 -24.07 0.62
C ALA A 239 -9.93 -23.67 -0.83
N ALA A 240 -10.13 -22.39 -1.18
CA ALA A 240 -9.75 -21.85 -2.50
C ALA A 240 -8.23 -21.83 -2.73
N ALA A 241 -7.43 -21.53 -1.69
CA ALA A 241 -5.97 -21.58 -1.79
C ALA A 241 -5.43 -23.01 -1.97
N LEU A 242 -6.11 -24.01 -1.40
CA LEU A 242 -5.72 -25.43 -1.50
C LEU A 242 -6.15 -26.08 -2.83
N SER A 243 -7.21 -25.59 -3.48
CA SER A 243 -7.68 -26.14 -4.76
C SER A 243 -6.83 -25.76 -5.97
N VAL A 244 -5.86 -24.85 -5.81
CA VAL A 244 -4.95 -24.41 -6.88
C VAL A 244 -3.70 -25.31 -6.98
N ARG A 245 -3.52 -26.27 -6.07
CA ARG A 245 -2.44 -27.27 -6.12
C ARG A 245 -2.90 -28.68 -6.52
N GLY A 246 -4.07 -28.80 -7.16
CA GLY A 246 -4.59 -30.04 -7.75
C GLY A 246 -4.56 -29.98 -9.28
#